data_AF-A0A2G8SMQ2-F1
#
_entry.id   AF-A0A2G8SMQ2-F1
#
_cell.length_a   1.000
_cell.length_b   1.000
_cell.length_c   1.000
_cell.angle_alpha   90.00
_cell.angle_beta   90.00
_cell.angle_gamma   90.00
#
_symmetry.space_group_name_H-M   'P 1'
#
loop_
_entity.id
_entity.type
_entity.pdbx_description
1 polymer ?
#
loop_
_entity_poly.entity_id
_entity_poly.type
_entity_poly.pdbx_seq_one_letter_code
_entity_poly.pdbx_strand_id
1 'polypeptide(L)'
;MSPAVPIYYGVTGAEISLAPETSVTLPELRETVEMVGRGSMWAVDKQRMLGAQVNGSGRIRTYAWFLGPADWVLPADLAEARRALLEGYEGWALALRKLIEHCDSVAMYLRPLYHLPTDHRWEHVNGFVLLGDMAHLMSPFAGAGANLAMLDTLELGIVIADVVSSGKSTEEREAAAIVEWEEARMSDGRAGASRSRTWTGHSPWKVHLLT
;
A
#
# COMPACT_ATOMS: atom_id res chain seq x y z
N MET A 1 -1.42 -18.39 17.85
CA MET A 1 -1.92 -17.61 16.67
C MET A 1 -2.26 -16.21 17.13
N SER A 2 -1.95 -15.18 16.33
CA SER A 2 -2.11 -13.79 16.77
C SER A 2 -3.57 -13.35 16.94
N PRO A 3 -3.94 -12.66 18.04
CA PRO A 3 -5.24 -12.03 18.21
C PRO A 3 -5.33 -10.63 17.59
N ALA A 4 -4.27 -10.12 16.96
CA ALA A 4 -4.24 -8.74 16.48
C ALA A 4 -5.25 -8.50 15.35
N VAL A 5 -5.96 -7.38 15.45
CA VAL A 5 -6.92 -6.91 14.45
C VAL A 5 -6.34 -5.68 13.76
N PRO A 6 -6.39 -5.60 12.41
CA PRO A 6 -5.97 -4.41 11.69
C PRO A 6 -6.74 -3.16 12.15
N ILE A 7 -5.99 -2.07 12.37
CA ILE A 7 -6.49 -0.76 12.76
C ILE A 7 -6.62 0.10 11.51
N TYR A 8 -7.78 0.73 11.33
CA TYR A 8 -8.01 1.65 10.22
C TYR A 8 -7.11 2.88 10.35
N TYR A 9 -6.41 3.22 9.27
CA TYR A 9 -5.38 4.27 9.24
C TYR A 9 -5.97 5.70 9.11
N GLY A 10 -7.30 5.84 9.00
CA GLY A 10 -7.96 7.13 8.76
C GLY A 10 -7.97 7.57 7.30
N VAL A 11 -7.41 6.76 6.39
CA VAL A 11 -7.30 7.05 4.96
C VAL A 11 -8.10 6.03 4.17
N THR A 12 -8.95 6.51 3.26
CA THR A 12 -9.72 5.70 2.31
C THR A 12 -9.71 6.35 0.94
N GLY A 13 -10.36 5.74 -0.03
CA GLY A 13 -10.47 6.23 -1.39
C GLY A 13 -10.42 5.10 -2.40
N ALA A 14 -9.91 5.39 -3.59
CA ALA A 14 -9.94 4.45 -4.70
C ALA A 14 -8.59 4.31 -5.40
N GLU A 15 -8.28 3.09 -5.85
CA GLU A 15 -7.38 2.86 -6.97
C GLU A 15 -8.18 2.99 -8.25
N ILE A 16 -7.72 3.83 -9.16
CA ILE A 16 -8.29 4.02 -10.49
C ILE A 16 -7.18 3.84 -11.54
N SER A 17 -7.55 3.54 -12.78
CA SER A 17 -6.58 3.42 -13.86
C SER A 17 -7.02 4.13 -15.13
N LEU A 18 -6.09 4.76 -15.83
CA LEU A 18 -6.28 5.29 -17.18
C LEU A 18 -5.61 4.36 -18.19
N ALA A 19 -6.40 3.85 -19.14
CA ALA A 19 -5.89 2.94 -20.17
C ALA A 19 -4.87 3.63 -21.10
N PRO A 20 -3.83 2.92 -21.58
CA PRO A 20 -2.83 3.48 -22.48
C PRO A 20 -3.46 4.10 -23.73
N GLU A 21 -4.46 3.45 -24.31
CA GLU A 21 -5.15 3.89 -25.52
C GLU A 21 -5.84 5.24 -25.30
N THR A 22 -6.54 5.39 -24.17
CA THR A 22 -7.20 6.65 -23.78
C THR A 22 -6.18 7.77 -23.61
N SER A 23 -5.04 7.48 -22.97
CA SER A 23 -3.99 8.47 -22.71
C SER A 23 -3.32 9.02 -23.97
N VAL A 24 -3.33 8.26 -25.07
CA VAL A 24 -2.72 8.63 -26.36
C VAL A 24 -3.75 9.25 -27.31
N THR A 25 -4.99 8.77 -27.29
CA THR A 25 -6.01 9.14 -28.29
C THR A 25 -6.75 10.44 -27.98
N LEU A 26 -6.85 10.83 -26.71
CA LEU A 26 -7.60 12.01 -26.28
C LEU A 26 -6.67 13.24 -26.15
N PRO A 27 -6.75 14.23 -27.05
CA PRO A 27 -5.90 15.42 -27.00
C PRO A 27 -6.04 16.22 -25.69
N GLU A 28 -7.22 16.20 -25.09
CA GLU A 28 -7.50 16.86 -23.82
C GLU A 28 -6.71 16.27 -22.64
N LEU A 29 -6.22 15.03 -22.74
CA LEU A 29 -5.39 14.38 -21.72
C LEU A 29 -3.90 14.68 -21.85
N ARG A 30 -3.48 15.40 -22.91
CA ARG A 30 -2.06 15.67 -23.16
C ARG A 30 -1.35 16.29 -21.96
N GLU A 31 -1.92 17.35 -21.38
CA GLU A 31 -1.36 18.02 -20.20
C GLU A 31 -1.30 17.07 -18.99
N THR A 32 -2.34 16.27 -18.77
CA THR A 32 -2.40 15.27 -17.69
C THR A 32 -1.29 14.23 -17.83
N VAL A 33 -1.06 13.71 -19.04
CA VAL A 33 -0.03 12.70 -19.32
C VAL A 33 1.38 13.30 -19.21
N GLU A 34 1.59 14.51 -19.75
CA GLU A 34 2.86 15.24 -19.61
C GLU A 34 3.20 15.52 -18.13
N MET A 35 2.20 15.87 -17.32
CA MET A 35 2.33 16.13 -15.89
C MET A 35 2.67 14.86 -15.09
N VAL A 36 2.11 13.70 -15.44
CA VAL A 36 2.50 12.41 -14.83
C VAL A 36 3.91 12.01 -15.27
N GLY A 37 4.28 12.33 -16.51
CA GLY A 37 5.56 11.97 -17.10
C GLY A 37 5.67 10.47 -17.37
N ARG A 38 6.89 9.92 -17.22
CA ARG A 38 7.18 8.49 -17.49
C ARG A 38 7.35 7.65 -16.23
N GLY A 39 7.21 8.26 -15.05
CA GLY A 39 7.51 7.66 -13.76
C GLY A 39 6.31 7.70 -12.84
N SER A 40 6.46 8.39 -11.72
CA SER A 40 5.41 8.58 -10.74
C SER A 40 5.28 10.05 -10.36
N MET A 41 4.07 10.47 -10.06
CA MET A 41 3.74 11.83 -9.67
C MET A 41 2.83 11.80 -8.45
N TRP A 42 3.08 12.72 -7.53
CA TRP A 42 2.33 12.86 -6.29
C TRP A 42 1.83 14.29 -6.18
N ALA A 43 0.51 14.44 -6.13
CA ALA A 43 -0.15 15.67 -5.73
C ALA A 43 -0.77 15.45 -4.36
N VAL A 44 -0.47 16.34 -3.41
CA VAL A 44 -0.86 16.19 -2.01
C VAL A 44 -1.31 17.54 -1.48
N ASP A 45 -2.44 17.56 -0.77
CA ASP A 45 -2.83 18.67 0.11
C ASP A 45 -2.99 18.17 1.55
N LYS A 46 -3.59 18.99 2.43
CA LYS A 46 -3.74 18.66 3.86
C LYS A 46 -4.61 17.43 4.13
N GLN A 47 -5.48 17.02 3.21
CA GLN A 47 -6.50 15.98 3.46
C GLN A 47 -6.57 14.92 2.37
N ARG A 48 -5.92 15.12 1.23
CA ARG A 48 -6.10 14.31 0.02
C ARG A 48 -4.78 14.14 -0.72
N MET A 49 -4.64 13.02 -1.43
CA MET A 49 -3.57 12.78 -2.38
C MET A 49 -4.06 12.16 -3.68
N LEU A 50 -3.34 12.44 -4.76
CA LEU A 50 -3.30 11.62 -5.97
C LEU A 50 -1.86 11.14 -6.16
N GLY A 51 -1.66 9.82 -6.11
CA GLY A 51 -0.41 9.17 -6.45
C GLY A 51 -0.57 8.42 -7.77
N ALA A 52 -0.05 8.98 -8.87
CA ALA A 52 -0.14 8.42 -10.21
C ALA A 52 1.19 7.79 -10.63
N GLN A 53 1.15 6.62 -11.25
CA GLN A 53 2.32 5.90 -11.74
C GLN A 53 2.04 5.30 -13.11
N VAL A 54 2.95 5.52 -14.06
CA VAL A 54 2.98 4.79 -15.33
C VAL A 54 3.60 3.42 -15.08
N ASN A 55 2.88 2.35 -15.41
CA ASN A 55 3.37 0.99 -15.27
C ASN A 55 4.03 0.46 -16.56
N GLY A 56 4.54 -0.77 -16.53
CA GLY A 56 5.22 -1.39 -17.68
C GLY A 56 4.36 -1.58 -18.94
N SER A 57 3.03 -1.50 -18.83
CA SER A 57 2.12 -1.52 -19.99
C SER A 57 1.74 -0.13 -20.50
N GLY A 58 2.30 0.94 -19.91
CA GLY A 58 1.94 2.33 -20.22
C GLY A 58 0.64 2.79 -19.57
N ARG A 59 -0.01 1.96 -18.74
CA ARG A 59 -1.23 2.33 -18.02
C ARG A 59 -0.86 3.24 -16.85
N ILE A 60 -1.64 4.30 -16.65
CA ILE A 60 -1.46 5.19 -15.50
C ILE A 60 -2.37 4.70 -14.37
N ARG A 61 -1.77 4.08 -13.35
CA ARG A 61 -2.48 3.70 -12.13
C ARG A 61 -2.41 4.84 -11.14
N THR A 62 -3.56 5.25 -10.62
CA THR A 62 -3.66 6.38 -9.69
C THR A 62 -4.36 5.95 -8.41
N TYR A 63 -3.73 6.24 -7.26
CA TYR A 63 -4.37 6.14 -5.95
C TYR A 63 -4.95 7.50 -5.58
N ALA A 64 -6.27 7.57 -5.53
CA ALA A 64 -7.05 8.71 -5.08
C ALA A 64 -7.47 8.47 -3.63
N TRP A 65 -6.59 8.86 -2.70
CA TRP A 65 -6.78 8.68 -1.27
C TRP A 65 -7.07 10.01 -0.57
N PHE A 66 -7.86 9.95 0.48
CA PHE A 66 -8.24 11.09 1.31
C PHE A 66 -8.56 10.65 2.75
N LEU A 67 -8.57 11.61 3.66
CA LEU A 67 -9.11 11.40 5.00
C LEU A 67 -10.61 11.14 4.94
N GLY A 68 -11.03 10.01 5.50
CA GLY A 68 -12.44 9.67 5.56
C GLY A 68 -12.71 8.67 6.67
N PRO A 69 -13.99 8.36 6.91
CA PRO A 69 -14.37 7.31 7.82
C PRO A 69 -14.15 5.93 7.17
N ALA A 70 -13.99 4.90 8.01
CA ALA A 70 -13.72 3.53 7.56
C ALA A 70 -14.87 2.91 6.75
N ASP A 71 -16.09 3.41 6.97
CA ASP A 71 -17.33 2.98 6.31
C ASP A 71 -17.65 3.79 5.04
N TRP A 72 -16.72 4.65 4.58
CA TRP A 72 -16.86 5.27 3.27
C TRP A 72 -16.88 4.20 2.17
N VAL A 73 -17.86 4.30 1.28
CA VAL A 73 -18.06 3.37 0.19
C VAL A 73 -17.78 4.03 -1.15
N LEU A 74 -17.15 3.28 -2.05
CA LEU A 74 -17.13 3.61 -3.47
C LEU A 74 -18.44 3.09 -4.08
N PRO A 75 -19.30 3.94 -4.67
CA PRO A 75 -20.50 3.50 -5.35
C PRO A 75 -20.22 2.39 -6.38
N ALA A 76 -21.16 1.46 -6.52
CA ALA A 76 -21.06 0.40 -7.52
C ALA A 76 -21.34 0.90 -8.95
N ASP A 77 -22.19 1.92 -9.08
CA ASP A 77 -22.38 2.61 -10.36
C ASP A 77 -21.16 3.48 -10.67
N LEU A 78 -20.67 3.37 -11.90
CA LEU A 78 -19.45 4.04 -12.33
C LEU A 78 -19.59 5.56 -12.34
N ALA A 79 -20.70 6.08 -12.84
CA ALA A 79 -20.89 7.51 -12.96
C ALA A 79 -21.00 8.15 -11.57
N GLU A 80 -21.69 7.46 -10.65
CA GLU A 80 -21.74 7.85 -9.25
C GLU A 80 -20.38 7.76 -8.56
N ALA A 81 -19.61 6.70 -8.80
CA ALA A 81 -18.28 6.53 -8.22
C ALA A 81 -17.31 7.62 -8.67
N ARG A 82 -17.29 7.92 -9.96
CA ARG A 82 -16.50 9.01 -10.54
C ARG A 82 -16.92 10.36 -9.97
N ARG A 83 -18.23 10.61 -9.87
CA ARG A 83 -18.76 11.85 -9.29
C ARG A 83 -18.36 12.00 -7.83
N ALA A 84 -18.50 10.96 -7.01
CA ALA A 84 -18.11 10.97 -5.61
C ALA A 84 -16.61 11.25 -5.43
N LEU A 85 -15.75 10.66 -6.27
CA LEU A 85 -14.33 11.00 -6.27
C LEU A 85 -14.10 12.45 -6.68
N LEU A 86 -14.71 12.93 -7.78
CA LEU A 86 -14.51 14.31 -8.25
C LEU A 86 -15.00 15.40 -7.28
N GLU A 87 -16.07 15.13 -6.53
CA GLU A 87 -16.52 15.95 -5.40
C GLU A 87 -15.42 15.99 -4.33
N GLY A 88 -14.83 14.84 -4.00
CA GLY A 88 -13.68 14.74 -3.10
C GLY A 88 -12.47 15.56 -3.53
N TYR A 89 -12.28 15.81 -4.83
CA TYR A 89 -11.16 16.62 -5.38
C TYR A 89 -11.62 17.98 -5.94
N GLU A 90 -12.67 18.57 -5.37
CA GLU A 90 -13.06 19.96 -5.67
C GLU A 90 -11.90 20.94 -5.42
N GLY A 91 -11.75 21.89 -6.34
CA GLY A 91 -10.71 22.92 -6.31
C GLY A 91 -9.32 22.48 -6.82
N TRP A 92 -9.12 21.18 -7.10
CA TRP A 92 -7.86 20.71 -7.69
C TRP A 92 -7.77 21.08 -9.18
N ALA A 93 -6.54 21.20 -9.68
CA ALA A 93 -6.28 21.54 -11.08
C ALA A 93 -6.97 20.55 -12.04
N LEU A 94 -7.51 21.07 -13.14
CA LEU A 94 -8.24 20.26 -14.13
C LEU A 94 -7.39 19.09 -14.65
N ALA A 95 -6.09 19.30 -14.88
CA ALA A 95 -5.17 18.26 -15.32
C ALA A 95 -5.10 17.06 -14.35
N LEU A 96 -5.21 17.29 -13.04
CA LEU A 96 -5.24 16.22 -12.02
C LEU A 96 -6.60 15.51 -12.00
N ARG A 97 -7.68 16.28 -12.04
CA ARG A 97 -9.05 15.75 -12.03
C ARG A 97 -9.35 14.87 -13.25
N LYS A 98 -8.72 15.16 -14.39
CA LYS A 98 -8.79 14.33 -15.61
C LYS A 98 -8.36 12.88 -15.42
N LEU A 99 -7.48 12.58 -14.45
CA LEU A 99 -7.14 11.19 -14.10
C LEU A 99 -8.37 10.41 -13.58
N ILE A 100 -9.29 11.10 -12.91
CA ILE A 100 -10.55 10.55 -12.40
C ILE A 100 -11.64 10.61 -13.48
N GLU A 101 -11.74 11.72 -14.22
CA GLU A 101 -12.77 11.92 -15.24
C GLU A 101 -12.70 10.87 -16.36
N HIS A 102 -11.47 10.51 -16.75
CA HIS A 102 -11.21 9.58 -17.85
C HIS A 102 -10.76 8.19 -17.38
N CYS A 103 -10.87 7.88 -16.08
CA CYS A 103 -10.52 6.55 -15.61
C CYS A 103 -11.40 5.47 -16.24
N ASP A 104 -10.78 4.32 -16.47
CA ASP A 104 -11.35 3.12 -17.04
C ASP A 104 -12.53 2.62 -16.18
N SER A 105 -13.64 2.32 -16.85
CA SER A 105 -14.89 1.91 -16.23
C SER A 105 -14.78 0.60 -15.46
N VAL A 106 -13.82 -0.26 -15.82
CA VAL A 106 -13.66 -1.59 -15.21
C VAL A 106 -12.51 -1.65 -14.20
N ALA A 107 -11.82 -0.53 -13.95
CA ALA A 107 -10.63 -0.50 -13.11
C ALA A 107 -10.72 0.58 -12.02
N MET A 108 -11.80 0.52 -11.23
CA MET A 108 -12.00 1.32 -10.03
C MET A 108 -12.21 0.43 -8.82
N TYR A 109 -11.40 0.60 -7.79
CA TYR A 109 -11.42 -0.28 -6.62
C TYR A 109 -11.29 0.52 -5.32
N LEU A 110 -12.15 0.24 -4.34
CA LEU A 110 -12.05 0.77 -2.98
C LEU A 110 -10.69 0.35 -2.34
N ARG A 111 -9.99 1.30 -1.72
CA ARG A 111 -8.66 1.12 -1.09
C ARG A 111 -8.58 1.80 0.29
N PRO A 112 -9.25 1.26 1.31
CA PRO A 112 -9.08 1.71 2.68
C PRO A 112 -7.73 1.22 3.21
N LEU A 113 -7.01 2.08 3.93
CA LEU A 113 -5.70 1.74 4.49
C LEU A 113 -5.84 1.26 5.93
N TYR A 114 -5.14 0.17 6.23
CA TYR A 114 -5.07 -0.44 7.55
C TYR A 114 -3.62 -0.71 7.93
N HIS A 115 -3.38 -0.87 9.22
CA HIS A 115 -2.09 -1.30 9.75
C HIS A 115 -2.29 -2.19 10.98
N LEU A 116 -1.31 -3.01 11.32
CA LEU A 116 -1.31 -3.73 12.60
C LEU A 116 -0.82 -2.83 13.74
N PRO A 117 -1.16 -3.14 15.01
CA PRO A 117 -0.57 -2.47 16.17
C PRO A 117 0.96 -2.48 16.11
N THR A 118 1.61 -1.37 16.47
CA THR A 118 3.09 -1.28 16.44
C THR A 118 3.79 -2.18 17.46
N ASP A 119 3.04 -2.60 18.47
CA ASP A 119 3.43 -3.54 19.51
C ASP A 119 2.83 -4.94 19.30
N HIS A 120 2.36 -5.24 18.09
CA HIS A 120 1.88 -6.55 17.70
C HIS A 120 2.96 -7.61 17.99
N ARG A 121 2.56 -8.59 18.80
CA ARG A 121 3.33 -9.80 19.10
C ARG A 121 2.38 -10.99 19.07
N TRP A 122 2.94 -12.17 18.86
CA TRP A 122 2.19 -13.41 18.92
C TRP A 122 2.96 -14.47 19.71
N GLU A 123 2.21 -15.41 20.28
CA GLU A 123 2.78 -16.62 20.86
C GLU A 123 3.11 -17.60 19.75
N HIS A 124 4.30 -18.20 19.82
CA HIS A 124 4.73 -19.27 18.92
C HIS A 124 3.75 -20.43 18.96
N VAL A 125 3.44 -20.98 17.79
CA VAL A 125 2.65 -22.22 17.67
C VAL A 125 3.38 -23.14 16.71
N ASN A 126 3.72 -24.33 17.18
CA ASN A 126 4.39 -25.34 16.36
C ASN A 126 3.63 -25.56 15.04
N GLY A 127 4.36 -25.53 13.92
CA GLY A 127 3.81 -25.72 12.58
C GLY A 127 3.16 -24.47 11.94
N PHE A 128 3.17 -23.32 12.62
CA PHE A 128 2.62 -22.06 12.09
C PHE A 128 3.61 -20.92 12.25
N VAL A 129 3.73 -20.07 11.22
CA VAL A 129 4.52 -18.84 11.23
C VAL A 129 3.75 -17.72 10.54
N LEU A 130 3.85 -16.48 11.05
CA LEU A 130 3.30 -15.29 10.41
C LEU A 130 4.38 -14.59 9.58
N LEU A 131 4.02 -14.19 8.36
CA LEU A 131 4.90 -13.55 7.39
C LEU A 131 4.19 -12.37 6.72
N GLY A 132 4.97 -11.40 6.25
CA GLY A 132 4.48 -10.27 5.48
C GLY A 132 3.39 -9.49 6.21
N ASP A 133 2.31 -9.14 5.51
CA ASP A 133 1.22 -8.34 6.07
C ASP A 133 0.54 -9.01 7.29
N MET A 134 0.55 -10.34 7.41
CA MET A 134 0.03 -11.01 8.61
C MET A 134 0.87 -10.72 9.86
N ALA A 135 2.17 -10.50 9.69
CA ALA A 135 3.09 -10.17 10.77
C ALA A 135 3.17 -8.66 11.00
N HIS A 136 3.20 -7.87 9.93
CA HIS A 136 3.56 -6.45 10.00
C HIS A 136 2.87 -5.55 8.95
N LEU A 137 1.59 -5.80 8.63
CA LEU A 137 0.79 -4.89 7.78
C LEU A 137 1.00 -3.43 8.20
N MET A 138 1.38 -2.61 7.24
CA MET A 138 1.78 -1.21 7.44
C MET A 138 1.25 -0.33 6.31
N SER A 139 1.36 0.99 6.48
CA SER A 139 0.96 1.90 5.42
C SER A 139 1.89 1.75 4.19
N PRO A 140 1.35 1.92 2.97
CA PRO A 140 2.14 1.78 1.75
C PRO A 140 3.08 2.97 1.51
N PHE A 141 3.02 4.04 2.32
CA PHE A 141 3.75 5.28 2.07
C PHE A 141 5.27 5.13 2.19
N ALA A 142 5.75 4.12 2.93
CA ALA A 142 7.17 3.79 2.99
C ALA A 142 7.63 2.87 1.85
N GLY A 143 6.71 2.35 1.02
CA GLY A 143 7.02 1.50 -0.13
C GLY A 143 7.70 0.16 0.20
N ALA A 144 7.67 -0.28 1.46
CA ALA A 144 8.51 -1.38 1.94
C ALA A 144 7.80 -2.73 2.07
N GLY A 145 6.45 -2.77 2.15
CA GLY A 145 5.70 -3.97 2.56
C GLY A 145 6.05 -5.25 1.81
N ALA A 146 6.01 -5.22 0.46
CA ALA A 146 6.33 -6.39 -0.36
C ALA A 146 7.78 -6.86 -0.19
N ASN A 147 8.74 -5.93 -0.18
CA ASN A 147 10.16 -6.25 0.02
C ASN A 147 10.40 -6.86 1.40
N LEU A 148 9.71 -6.35 2.43
CA LEU A 148 9.77 -6.92 3.77
C LEU A 148 9.20 -8.34 3.77
N ALA A 149 8.02 -8.59 3.21
CA ALA A 149 7.47 -9.94 3.13
C ALA A 149 8.39 -10.94 2.40
N MET A 150 9.06 -10.50 1.33
CA MET A 150 10.07 -11.29 0.64
C MET A 150 11.29 -11.59 1.52
N LEU A 151 11.75 -10.60 2.29
CA LEU A 151 12.83 -10.77 3.25
C LEU A 151 12.44 -11.77 4.34
N ASP A 152 11.22 -11.71 4.90
CA ASP A 152 10.74 -12.69 5.88
C ASP A 152 10.86 -14.11 5.34
N THR A 153 10.42 -14.30 4.09
CA THR A 153 10.37 -15.60 3.45
C THR A 153 11.78 -16.14 3.20
N LEU A 154 12.71 -15.27 2.78
CA LEU A 154 14.11 -15.64 2.58
C LEU A 154 14.79 -16.05 3.89
N GLU A 155 14.67 -15.24 4.92
CA GLU A 155 15.29 -15.49 6.23
C GLU A 155 14.74 -16.76 6.87
N LEU A 156 13.41 -16.94 6.87
CA LEU A 156 12.78 -18.16 7.37
C LEU A 156 13.23 -19.39 6.57
N GLY A 157 13.32 -19.28 5.23
CA GLY A 157 13.78 -20.36 4.37
C GLY A 157 15.21 -20.82 4.70
N ILE A 158 16.11 -19.89 5.00
CA ILE A 158 17.48 -20.19 5.45
C ILE A 158 17.45 -20.91 6.80
N VAL A 159 16.69 -20.40 7.78
CA VAL A 159 16.55 -21.03 9.10
C VAL A 159 16.06 -22.47 8.97
N ILE A 160 15.04 -22.72 8.15
CA ILE A 160 14.50 -24.06 7.91
C ILE A 160 15.54 -24.96 7.24
N ALA A 161 16.26 -24.48 6.22
CA ALA A 161 17.26 -25.27 5.51
C ALA A 161 18.44 -25.69 6.42
N ASP A 162 18.93 -24.77 7.25
CA ASP A 162 19.99 -25.03 8.22
C ASP A 162 19.53 -26.02 9.30
N VAL A 163 18.29 -25.85 9.76
CA VAL A 163 17.63 -26.80 10.64
C VAL A 163 17.60 -28.18 10.00
N VAL A 164 17.10 -28.35 8.78
CA VAL A 164 16.99 -29.66 8.10
C VAL A 164 18.36 -30.32 7.91
N SER A 165 19.35 -29.57 7.44
CA SER A 165 20.69 -30.10 7.13
C SER A 165 21.49 -30.56 8.37
N SER A 166 21.17 -30.05 9.57
CA SER A 166 21.92 -30.31 10.81
C SER A 166 21.57 -31.61 11.58
N GLY A 167 20.74 -32.51 11.03
CA GLY A 167 20.50 -33.86 11.59
C GLY A 167 19.77 -34.04 12.95
N LYS A 168 19.38 -32.99 13.69
CA LYS A 168 18.55 -32.96 14.94
C LYS A 168 17.10 -33.64 14.82
N SER A 169 15.99 -33.26 15.46
CA SER A 169 14.61 -33.79 15.12
C SER A 169 13.63 -32.68 14.67
N THR A 170 12.61 -32.95 13.86
CA THR A 170 11.68 -31.89 13.35
C THR A 170 11.07 -31.06 14.48
N GLU A 171 10.65 -31.71 15.58
CA GLU A 171 9.98 -31.04 16.71
C GLU A 171 10.93 -30.24 17.63
N GLU A 172 12.16 -30.70 17.87
CA GLU A 172 13.10 -30.01 18.77
C GLU A 172 13.98 -28.97 18.04
N ARG A 173 14.10 -29.09 16.71
CA ARG A 173 14.87 -28.14 15.88
C ARG A 173 14.12 -26.87 15.55
N GLU A 174 12.82 -27.03 15.27
CA GLU A 174 12.02 -25.98 14.65
C GLU A 174 11.61 -24.94 15.70
N ALA A 175 11.32 -25.33 16.94
CA ALA A 175 10.86 -24.40 17.95
C ALA A 175 11.91 -23.30 18.29
N ALA A 176 13.13 -23.64 18.68
CA ALA A 176 14.06 -22.62 19.18
C ALA A 176 14.54 -21.63 18.08
N ALA A 177 14.89 -22.14 16.90
CA ALA A 177 15.38 -21.31 15.81
C ALA A 177 14.27 -20.47 15.15
N ILE A 178 13.06 -21.04 15.01
CA ILE A 178 11.91 -20.29 14.50
C ILE A 178 11.44 -19.28 15.54
N VAL A 179 11.41 -19.61 16.84
CA VAL A 179 11.08 -18.65 17.91
C VAL A 179 12.06 -17.47 17.91
N GLU A 180 13.36 -17.74 17.79
CA GLU A 180 14.38 -16.68 17.69
C GLU A 180 14.16 -15.79 16.47
N TRP A 181 13.86 -16.39 15.32
CA TRP A 181 13.52 -15.65 14.11
C TRP A 181 12.23 -14.82 14.26
N GLU A 182 11.18 -15.39 14.87
CA GLU A 182 9.92 -14.68 15.12
C GLU A 182 10.11 -13.48 16.04
N GLU A 183 10.93 -13.62 17.10
CA GLU A 183 11.30 -12.53 18.01
C GLU A 183 12.04 -11.39 17.29
N ALA A 184 13.01 -11.73 16.43
CA ALA A 184 13.66 -10.74 15.58
C ALA A 184 12.66 -10.05 14.64
N ARG A 185 11.77 -10.83 14.02
CA ARG A 185 10.77 -10.32 13.07
C ARG A 185 9.74 -9.39 13.72
N MET A 186 9.29 -9.70 14.93
CA MET A 186 8.43 -8.83 15.72
C MET A 186 9.10 -7.47 16.02
N SER A 187 10.41 -7.47 16.29
CA SER A 187 11.19 -6.24 16.50
C SER A 187 11.30 -5.41 15.21
N ASP A 188 11.59 -6.04 14.09
CA ASP A 188 11.73 -5.35 12.79
C ASP A 188 10.40 -4.82 12.24
N GLY A 189 9.31 -5.57 12.42
CA GLY A 189 7.96 -5.14 12.08
C GLY A 189 7.58 -3.84 12.79
N ARG A 190 7.92 -3.70 14.08
CA ARG A 190 7.75 -2.46 14.84
C ARG A 190 8.54 -1.31 14.22
N ALA A 191 9.79 -1.54 13.84
CA ALA A 191 10.62 -0.52 13.19
C ALA A 191 10.03 -0.08 11.84
N GLY A 192 9.56 -1.02 11.01
CA GLY A 192 8.89 -0.74 9.74
C GLY A 192 7.60 0.07 9.91
N ALA A 193 6.73 -0.36 10.81
CA ALA A 193 5.48 0.34 11.11
C ALA A 193 5.71 1.77 11.61
N SER A 194 6.74 2.00 12.43
CA SER A 194 7.09 3.34 12.92
C SER A 194 7.48 4.32 11.79
N ARG A 195 8.21 3.83 10.77
CA ARG A 195 8.62 4.63 9.60
C ARG A 195 7.47 4.96 8.66
N SER A 196 6.37 4.19 8.73
CA SER A 196 5.21 4.32 7.85
C SER A 196 4.13 5.31 8.32
N ARG A 197 4.26 5.90 9.53
CA ARG A 197 3.22 6.71 10.20
C ARG A 197 2.98 8.13 9.65
N THR A 198 3.64 8.56 8.58
CA THR A 198 3.84 9.98 8.25
C THR A 198 2.71 10.70 7.49
N TRP A 199 1.44 10.38 7.75
CA TRP A 199 0.33 11.19 7.22
C TRP A 199 -0.26 12.14 8.27
N THR A 200 -0.21 11.78 9.56
CA THR A 200 -0.77 12.58 10.65
C THR A 200 0.24 13.59 11.23
N GLY A 201 0.37 14.74 10.56
CA GLY A 201 0.84 15.99 11.16
C GLY A 201 2.35 16.27 11.13
N HIS A 202 2.70 17.43 10.55
CA HIS A 202 3.99 18.14 10.64
C HIS A 202 5.18 17.64 9.81
N SER A 203 4.99 17.34 8.51
CA SER A 203 6.11 17.35 7.54
C SER A 203 5.78 18.17 6.30
N PRO A 204 6.65 19.12 5.88
CA PRO A 204 6.44 19.95 4.71
C PRO A 204 6.89 19.18 3.47
N TRP A 205 6.07 18.25 2.97
CA TRP A 205 6.37 17.64 1.68
C TRP A 205 6.13 18.69 0.59
N LYS A 206 7.24 19.17 -0.01
CA LYS A 206 7.23 19.85 -1.30
C LYS A 206 6.93 18.82 -2.38
N VAL A 207 6.19 19.22 -3.41
CA VAL A 207 6.03 18.45 -4.65
C VAL A 207 7.42 18.12 -5.19
N HIS A 208 7.80 16.84 -5.13
CA HIS A 208 8.99 16.32 -5.80
C HIS A 208 8.51 15.55 -7.03
N LEU A 209 8.66 16.16 -8.20
CA LEU A 209 8.65 15.42 -9.46
C LEU A 209 9.93 14.60 -9.47
N LEU A 210 9.83 13.29 -9.23
CA LEU A 210 10.92 12.37 -9.53
C LEU A 210 10.87 12.10 -11.03
N THR A 211 11.62 12.91 -11.78
CA THR A 211 11.91 12.71 -13.21
C THR A 211 12.92 11.60 -13.41
#